data_AF-A0A2M9ZVX7-F1
#
_entry.id   AF-A0A2M9ZVX7-F1
#
_cell.length_a   1.000
_cell.length_b   1.000
_cell.length_c   1.000
_cell.angle_alpha   90.00
_cell.angle_beta   90.00
_cell.angle_gamma   90.00
#
_symmetry.space_group_name_H-M   'P 1'
#
loop_
_entity.id
_entity.type
_entity.pdbx_description
1 polymer ?
#
loop_
_entity_poly.entity_id
_entity_poly.type
_entity_poly.pdbx_seq_one_letter_code
_entity_poly.pdbx_strand_id
1 'polypeptide(L)'
;MDQTLARKVNPKPRRKGGGYAVGAEDIYIFPLSESTNLFLQKVWTAFVNKMVSMTLPNGKPVFQYAIFEAIQDKNLKIVASATHFRMKQVTDRIGLQSIEDFIRNTIPISIQDPGNLSAKYLREAILSVEKKARPEVYFHSLDDDRVHPNLKQLLTKTMNYAAGIPLFVKGFPIGMLWGIRRDNMSPEQEEEVRQQLYSLYDVVDFVISKEMGLKGDPYYARKNIEKSDLHSRAKHLFYTRGFGQDEPVTTIVFDSHTYQRSYRLDASFLIPSGDGYSVSLKRFEPKDKNDTGKNLLLIPGFFCRRSVMDKVARELSLRHGYRVFSMDMRGRSRRTLPLFGIREGWTVDDFIQEDFPAVLNWIKENFPNEQLVVVGHSMGGMIPRFYCSAYEEIVKRKTNPLVPLTRPDEFISGIVSITSPNFVRLQAQIPGLDILKMGLKLVPSKTISDFLFDLTSFSLQTTLPTVDLNKFFKFLLGLHSSLRAVSFDLHAKVVNLRDFVGYKQISPPEWYFLIEDIFCEESTKVVLQFLRSQLSQDRSFLSYDGTLDYTALQKNLQIPLFSVLGSVDKVVPSETIENDLAALPHKKNKILSYEQGHLGIVFHMPVVKEMCSEIDSWIKGLDST
;
A
#
# COMPACT_ATOMS: atom_id res chain seq x y z
N MET A 1 -46.90 17.11 30.91
CA MET A 1 -47.16 15.82 31.58
C MET A 1 -45.87 15.06 31.61
N ASP A 2 -45.52 14.68 32.82
CA ASP A 2 -44.23 14.24 33.33
C ASP A 2 -43.97 12.76 33.00
N GLN A 3 -42.73 12.42 32.60
CA GLN A 3 -42.15 11.08 32.75
C GLN A 3 -40.63 11.13 32.55
N THR A 4 -39.96 11.93 33.39
CA THR A 4 -38.53 11.70 33.68
C THR A 4 -38.43 10.56 34.72
N LEU A 5 -38.53 9.32 34.26
CA LEU A 5 -38.21 8.15 35.10
C LEU A 5 -36.70 8.07 35.30
N ALA A 6 -36.19 8.87 36.23
CA ALA A 6 -34.90 8.66 36.86
C ALA A 6 -34.93 7.27 37.51
N ARG A 7 -34.30 6.29 36.85
CA ARG A 7 -34.09 4.95 37.40
C ARG A 7 -33.36 5.10 38.74
N LYS A 8 -34.04 4.81 39.85
CA LYS A 8 -33.42 4.70 41.18
C LYS A 8 -32.29 3.69 41.09
N VAL A 9 -31.05 4.15 41.23
CA VAL A 9 -29.88 3.31 41.39
C VAL A 9 -30.04 2.59 42.73
N ASN A 10 -30.34 1.29 42.70
CA ASN A 10 -30.35 0.47 43.90
C ASN A 10 -28.97 0.55 44.58
N PRO A 11 -28.90 0.65 45.92
CA PRO A 11 -27.63 0.65 46.63
C PRO A 11 -26.85 -0.62 46.28
N LYS A 12 -25.57 -0.46 45.90
CA LYS A 12 -24.66 -1.56 45.52
C LYS A 12 -24.71 -2.66 46.60
N PRO A 13 -24.88 -3.96 46.24
CA PRO A 13 -24.81 -5.04 47.21
C PRO A 13 -23.43 -5.10 47.87
N ARG A 14 -23.38 -5.50 49.15
CA ARG A 14 -22.14 -5.59 49.96
C ARG A 14 -21.05 -6.40 49.23
N ARG A 15 -19.85 -5.83 49.20
CA ARG A 15 -18.62 -6.33 48.55
C ARG A 15 -18.36 -7.82 48.85
N LYS A 16 -18.23 -8.63 47.80
CA LYS A 16 -17.72 -10.02 47.85
C LYS A 16 -16.30 -10.15 47.25
N GLY A 17 -15.44 -9.15 47.49
CA GLY A 17 -14.03 -9.16 47.08
C GLY A 17 -13.13 -8.71 48.23
N GLY A 18 -11.96 -9.34 48.39
CA GLY A 18 -10.98 -8.94 49.40
C GLY A 18 -10.58 -7.47 49.23
N GLY A 19 -10.46 -6.73 50.34
CA GLY A 19 -10.33 -5.27 50.35
C GLY A 19 -9.14 -4.65 49.62
N TYR A 20 -8.26 -5.46 49.03
CA TYR A 20 -7.10 -5.03 48.24
C TYR A 20 -7.38 -4.98 46.72
N ALA A 21 -8.41 -5.66 46.21
CA ALA A 21 -8.71 -5.71 44.79
C ALA A 21 -9.73 -4.62 44.37
N VAL A 22 -9.40 -3.84 43.35
CA VAL A 22 -10.31 -2.87 42.73
C VAL A 22 -11.11 -3.58 41.62
N GLY A 23 -12.43 -3.63 41.78
CA GLY A 23 -13.35 -4.15 40.76
C GLY A 23 -13.54 -3.15 39.62
N ALA A 24 -13.85 -3.64 38.41
CA ALA A 24 -14.03 -2.79 37.24
C ALA A 24 -15.14 -1.74 37.46
N GLU A 25 -16.23 -2.11 38.13
CA GLU A 25 -17.37 -1.26 38.50
C GLU A 25 -17.06 -0.09 39.45
N ASP A 26 -15.88 -0.10 40.07
CA ASP A 26 -15.40 0.96 40.97
C ASP A 26 -14.42 1.91 40.27
N ILE A 27 -14.07 1.66 38.99
CA ILE A 27 -13.10 2.45 38.23
C ILE A 27 -13.73 3.72 37.66
N TYR A 28 -13.06 4.84 37.94
CA TYR A 28 -13.38 6.13 37.35
C TYR A 28 -12.64 6.30 36.02
N ILE A 29 -13.37 6.66 34.97
CA ILE A 29 -12.80 6.98 33.66
C ILE A 29 -12.62 8.49 33.60
N PHE A 30 -11.37 8.93 33.44
CA PHE A 30 -11.06 10.35 33.31
C PHE A 30 -11.49 10.89 31.94
N PRO A 31 -12.01 12.13 31.88
CA PRO A 31 -12.26 12.79 30.61
C PRO A 31 -10.94 13.07 29.89
N LEU A 32 -11.00 13.13 28.56
CA LEU A 32 -9.85 13.52 27.75
C LEU A 32 -9.48 14.97 28.01
N SER A 33 -8.17 15.25 28.11
CA SER A 33 -7.71 16.65 28.14
C SER A 33 -8.08 17.35 26.83
N GLU A 34 -8.30 18.67 26.90
CA GLU A 34 -8.73 19.48 25.76
C GLU A 34 -7.75 19.36 24.56
N SER A 35 -6.45 19.41 24.83
CA SER A 35 -5.40 19.25 23.80
C SER A 35 -5.46 17.87 23.13
N THR A 36 -5.69 16.81 23.91
CA THR A 36 -5.83 15.44 23.39
C THR A 36 -7.08 15.33 22.53
N ASN A 37 -8.21 15.84 23.01
CA ASN A 37 -9.47 15.83 22.28
C ASN A 37 -9.34 16.58 20.93
N LEU A 38 -8.77 17.79 20.93
CA LEU A 38 -8.56 18.59 19.71
C LEU A 38 -7.64 17.91 18.69
N PHE A 39 -6.57 17.24 19.14
CA PHE A 39 -5.70 16.49 18.26
C PHE A 39 -6.44 15.28 17.68
N LEU A 40 -7.04 14.47 18.56
CA LEU A 40 -7.70 13.25 18.15
C LEU A 40 -8.84 13.57 17.16
N GLN A 41 -9.61 14.66 17.32
CA GLN A 41 -10.68 15.09 16.38
C GLN A 41 -10.24 15.09 14.91
N LYS A 42 -8.95 15.36 14.67
CA LYS A 42 -8.36 15.41 13.33
C LYS A 42 -7.93 14.04 12.80
N VAL A 43 -7.98 12.99 13.64
CA VAL A 43 -7.39 11.67 13.41
C VAL A 43 -8.39 10.50 13.57
N TRP A 44 -9.48 10.64 14.33
CA TRP A 44 -10.45 9.54 14.62
C TRP A 44 -10.91 8.75 13.40
N THR A 45 -11.06 9.43 12.26
CA THR A 45 -11.48 8.81 11.00
C THR A 45 -10.50 7.74 10.53
N ALA A 46 -9.20 7.88 10.81
CA ALA A 46 -8.20 6.88 10.49
C ALA A 46 -8.42 5.56 11.24
N PHE A 47 -8.96 5.59 12.48
CA PHE A 47 -9.23 4.38 13.24
C PHE A 47 -10.32 3.53 12.57
N VAL A 48 -11.44 4.16 12.22
CA VAL A 48 -12.55 3.47 11.56
C VAL A 48 -12.23 3.08 10.12
N ASN A 49 -11.49 3.91 9.38
CA ASN A 49 -11.00 3.57 8.04
C ASN A 49 -10.08 2.35 8.09
N LYS A 50 -9.16 2.32 9.06
CA LYS A 50 -8.25 1.19 9.23
C LYS A 50 -9.02 -0.08 9.62
N MET A 51 -10.00 0.04 10.52
CA MET A 51 -10.87 -1.07 10.93
C MET A 51 -11.58 -1.71 9.74
N VAL A 52 -12.24 -0.94 8.87
CA VAL A 52 -12.90 -1.53 7.69
C VAL A 52 -11.89 -2.06 6.68
N SER A 53 -10.70 -1.47 6.55
CA SER A 53 -9.66 -1.98 5.64
C SER A 53 -9.03 -3.32 6.04
N MET A 54 -9.36 -3.84 7.23
CA MET A 54 -8.86 -5.14 7.69
C MET A 54 -9.33 -6.27 6.77
N THR A 55 -8.40 -7.16 6.43
CA THR A 55 -8.67 -8.32 5.60
C THR A 55 -8.29 -9.60 6.31
N LEU A 56 -9.02 -10.67 6.05
CA LEU A 56 -8.58 -12.02 6.38
C LEU A 56 -7.38 -12.42 5.50
N PRO A 57 -6.62 -13.48 5.83
CA PRO A 57 -5.47 -13.91 5.05
C PRO A 57 -5.76 -14.23 3.58
N ASN A 58 -7.01 -14.48 3.22
CA ASN A 58 -7.46 -14.68 1.83
C ASN A 58 -7.79 -13.37 1.09
N GLY A 59 -7.59 -12.21 1.71
CA GLY A 59 -7.89 -10.89 1.18
C GLY A 59 -9.36 -10.46 1.29
N LYS A 60 -10.25 -11.29 1.88
CA LYS A 60 -11.64 -10.89 2.09
C LYS A 60 -11.74 -9.85 3.21
N PRO A 61 -12.52 -8.78 3.04
CA PRO A 61 -12.77 -7.82 4.12
C PRO A 61 -13.34 -8.47 5.38
N VAL A 62 -12.89 -8.03 6.55
CA VAL A 62 -13.38 -8.50 7.84
C VAL A 62 -14.70 -7.83 8.21
N PHE A 63 -14.73 -6.50 8.14
CA PHE A 63 -15.85 -5.69 8.61
C PHE A 63 -16.48 -4.90 7.47
N GLN A 64 -17.81 -4.87 7.41
CA GLN A 64 -18.52 -4.03 6.43
C GLN A 64 -18.67 -2.59 6.91
N TYR A 65 -18.66 -2.39 8.24
CA TYR A 65 -18.92 -1.12 8.89
C TYR A 65 -18.04 -0.99 10.14
N ALA A 66 -17.65 0.23 10.50
CA ALA A 66 -16.94 0.49 11.75
C ALA A 66 -17.41 1.80 12.37
N ILE A 67 -17.38 1.86 13.71
CA ILE A 67 -17.66 3.07 14.47
C ILE A 67 -16.61 3.29 15.56
N PHE A 68 -16.41 4.54 15.92
CA PHE A 68 -15.61 4.91 17.08
C PHE A 68 -16.43 5.73 18.05
N GLU A 69 -16.56 5.21 19.27
CA GLU A 69 -17.18 5.86 20.42
C GLU A 69 -16.08 6.54 21.25
N ALA A 70 -15.96 7.86 21.15
CA ALA A 70 -14.97 8.61 21.91
C ALA A 70 -15.51 9.03 23.28
N ILE A 71 -14.61 9.07 24.27
CA ILE A 71 -14.88 9.66 25.57
C ILE A 71 -14.95 11.19 25.41
N GLN A 72 -16.11 11.76 25.72
CA GLN A 72 -16.37 13.19 25.74
C GLN A 72 -16.97 13.59 27.09
N ASP A 73 -16.15 14.20 27.94
CA ASP A 73 -16.48 14.56 29.31
C ASP A 73 -16.99 13.35 30.13
N LYS A 74 -18.29 13.32 30.43
CA LYS A 74 -18.95 12.27 31.22
C LYS A 74 -19.64 11.22 30.35
N ASN A 75 -19.52 11.33 29.02
CA ASN A 75 -20.28 10.55 28.06
C ASN A 75 -19.37 9.84 27.05
N LEU A 76 -19.88 8.76 26.47
CA LEU A 76 -19.43 8.19 25.22
C LEU A 76 -20.30 8.72 24.10
N LYS A 77 -19.67 9.15 23.00
CA LYS A 77 -20.36 9.61 21.80
C LYS A 77 -19.77 8.94 20.58
N ILE A 78 -20.61 8.49 19.65
CA ILE A 78 -20.13 8.09 18.32
C ILE A 78 -19.64 9.34 17.60
N VAL A 79 -18.38 9.33 17.18
CA VAL A 79 -17.73 10.50 16.57
C VAL A 79 -17.14 10.24 15.19
N ALA A 80 -16.97 8.97 14.82
CA ALA A 80 -16.51 8.58 13.50
C ALA A 80 -17.16 7.26 13.08
N SER A 81 -17.30 7.08 11.76
CA SER A 81 -17.89 5.91 11.14
C SER A 81 -17.27 5.68 9.75
N ALA A 82 -17.12 4.42 9.32
CA ALA A 82 -16.68 4.05 7.98
C ALA A 82 -17.41 2.82 7.44
N THR A 83 -17.50 2.67 6.11
CA THR A 83 -18.15 1.53 5.41
C THR A 83 -17.46 1.17 4.10
N HIS A 84 -17.60 -0.09 3.67
CA HIS A 84 -17.13 -0.56 2.36
C HIS A 84 -18.09 -0.28 1.19
N PHE A 85 -19.39 -0.17 1.46
CA PHE A 85 -20.40 -0.08 0.40
C PHE A 85 -20.72 1.38 0.06
N ARG A 86 -21.27 1.62 -1.13
CA ARG A 86 -21.76 2.93 -1.56
C ARG A 86 -22.65 3.51 -0.46
N MET A 87 -22.14 4.52 0.23
CA MET A 87 -22.77 5.19 1.37
C MET A 87 -24.20 5.64 1.07
N LYS A 88 -24.48 5.98 -0.19
CA LYS A 88 -25.81 6.32 -0.69
C LYS A 88 -26.87 5.23 -0.42
N GLN A 89 -26.53 3.95 -0.52
CA GLN A 89 -27.49 2.85 -0.28
C GLN A 89 -27.84 2.64 1.20
N VAL A 90 -26.94 3.05 2.10
CA VAL A 90 -27.17 2.96 3.56
C VAL A 90 -27.98 4.18 4.02
N THR A 91 -27.61 5.38 3.56
CA THR A 91 -28.34 6.62 3.86
C THR A 91 -29.76 6.62 3.31
N ASP A 92 -29.96 6.18 2.06
CA ASP A 92 -31.29 6.10 1.42
C ASP A 92 -32.22 5.08 2.11
N ARG A 93 -31.65 4.00 2.68
CA ARG A 93 -32.43 2.96 3.40
C ARG A 93 -32.86 3.37 4.79
N ILE A 94 -32.05 4.18 5.48
CA ILE A 94 -32.30 4.58 6.88
C ILE A 94 -33.04 5.94 6.93
N GLY A 95 -33.29 6.57 5.77
CA GLY A 95 -33.95 7.87 5.70
C GLY A 95 -33.07 9.03 6.21
N LEU A 96 -31.75 8.84 6.17
CA LEU A 96 -30.76 9.84 6.59
C LEU A 96 -30.23 10.57 5.36
N GLN A 97 -29.98 11.88 5.48
CA GLN A 97 -29.38 12.67 4.39
C GLN A 97 -27.87 12.39 4.24
N SER A 98 -27.15 12.10 5.34
CA SER A 98 -25.72 11.75 5.37
C SER A 98 -25.33 10.98 6.65
N ILE A 99 -24.13 10.38 6.70
CA ILE A 99 -23.59 9.78 7.95
C ILE A 99 -23.19 10.87 8.95
N GLU A 100 -22.77 12.03 8.46
CA GLU A 100 -22.48 13.20 9.27
C GLU A 100 -23.73 13.65 10.03
N ASP A 101 -24.92 13.55 9.42
CA ASP A 101 -26.20 13.79 10.11
C ASP A 101 -26.45 12.77 11.22
N PHE A 102 -26.17 11.48 10.97
CA PHE A 102 -26.28 10.45 12.00
C PHE A 102 -25.34 10.74 13.19
N ILE A 103 -24.07 11.04 12.92
CA ILE A 103 -23.08 11.35 13.96
C ILE A 103 -23.51 12.58 14.78
N ARG A 104 -23.97 13.64 14.11
CA ARG A 104 -24.47 14.85 14.77
C ARG A 104 -25.67 14.57 15.68
N ASN A 105 -26.58 13.72 15.24
CA ASN A 105 -27.81 13.37 15.96
C ASN A 105 -27.64 12.20 16.94
N THR A 106 -26.43 11.66 17.08
CA THR A 106 -26.19 10.56 18.02
C THR A 106 -26.28 11.06 19.46
N ILE A 107 -27.12 10.39 20.25
CA ILE A 107 -27.35 10.69 21.66
C ILE A 107 -26.14 10.18 22.47
N PRO A 108 -25.42 11.06 23.19
CA PRO A 108 -24.33 10.63 24.06
C PRO A 108 -24.86 9.75 25.21
N ILE A 109 -24.09 8.74 25.60
CA ILE A 109 -24.44 7.85 26.71
C ILE A 109 -23.48 8.10 27.87
N SER A 110 -24.03 8.21 29.09
CA SER A 110 -23.20 8.32 30.28
C SER A 110 -22.21 7.15 30.40
N ILE A 111 -20.96 7.47 30.68
CA ILE A 111 -19.93 6.45 31.00
C ILE A 111 -20.31 5.73 32.30
N GLN A 112 -21.10 6.35 33.18
CA GLN A 112 -21.56 5.73 34.42
C GLN A 112 -22.78 4.83 34.26
N ASP A 113 -23.36 4.72 33.07
CA ASP A 113 -24.50 3.83 32.84
C ASP A 113 -24.06 2.35 32.93
N PRO A 114 -24.57 1.57 33.89
CA PRO A 114 -24.24 0.14 34.01
C PRO A 114 -24.79 -0.70 32.85
N GLY A 115 -25.74 -0.19 32.07
CA GLY A 115 -26.25 -0.83 30.86
C GLY A 115 -25.41 -0.56 29.62
N ASN A 116 -24.38 0.30 29.71
CA ASN A 116 -23.50 0.63 28.60
C ASN A 116 -22.31 -0.36 28.54
N LEU A 117 -22.34 -1.28 27.56
CA LEU A 117 -21.30 -2.28 27.36
C LEU A 117 -19.94 -1.65 27.05
N SER A 118 -19.88 -0.64 26.18
CA SER A 118 -18.63 0.07 25.86
C SER A 118 -17.98 0.66 27.11
N ALA A 119 -18.77 1.25 28.01
CA ALA A 119 -18.27 1.78 29.28
C ALA A 119 -17.79 0.69 30.25
N LYS A 120 -18.47 -0.47 30.29
CA LYS A 120 -18.01 -1.62 31.07
C LYS A 120 -16.65 -2.11 30.58
N TYR A 121 -16.49 -2.29 29.28
CA TYR A 121 -15.24 -2.78 28.67
C TYR A 121 -14.09 -1.80 28.80
N LEU A 122 -14.34 -0.50 28.76
CA LEU A 122 -13.33 0.51 29.07
C LEU A 122 -12.80 0.37 30.49
N ARG A 123 -13.67 0.12 31.49
CA ARG A 123 -13.24 -0.08 32.88
C ARG A 123 -12.43 -1.36 33.04
N GLU A 124 -12.87 -2.46 32.44
CA GLU A 124 -12.12 -3.73 32.44
C GLU A 124 -10.75 -3.57 31.77
N ALA A 125 -10.68 -2.83 30.66
CA ALA A 125 -9.44 -2.57 29.96
C ALA A 125 -8.46 -1.71 30.76
N ILE A 126 -8.93 -0.76 31.59
CA ILE A 126 -8.05 0.01 32.49
C ILE A 126 -7.29 -0.95 33.41
N LEU A 127 -7.95 -1.96 33.98
CA LEU A 127 -7.28 -2.96 34.82
C LEU A 127 -6.21 -3.74 34.06
N SER A 128 -6.47 -4.10 32.80
CA SER A 128 -5.52 -4.81 31.96
C SER A 128 -4.30 -3.95 31.62
N VAL A 129 -4.53 -2.70 31.21
CA VAL A 129 -3.47 -1.75 30.82
C VAL A 129 -2.57 -1.40 32.00
N GLU A 130 -3.13 -1.19 33.20
CA GLU A 130 -2.35 -0.98 34.43
C GLU A 130 -1.46 -2.17 34.78
N LYS A 131 -1.90 -3.39 34.44
CA LYS A 131 -1.10 -4.63 34.57
C LYS A 131 -0.11 -4.84 33.42
N LYS A 132 0.07 -3.84 32.54
CA LYS A 132 0.90 -3.90 31.33
C LYS A 132 0.44 -4.98 30.33
N ALA A 133 -0.84 -5.34 30.36
CA ALA A 133 -1.48 -6.21 29.40
C ALA A 133 -2.29 -5.38 28.38
N ARG A 134 -2.54 -5.94 27.20
CA ARG A 134 -3.45 -5.31 26.23
C ARG A 134 -4.89 -5.40 26.73
N PRO A 135 -5.76 -4.47 26.33
CA PRO A 135 -7.21 -4.64 26.49
C PRO A 135 -7.70 -5.94 25.88
N GLU A 136 -8.78 -6.52 26.39
CA GLU A 136 -9.41 -7.68 25.75
C GLU A 136 -10.09 -7.25 24.43
N VAL A 137 -10.19 -8.18 23.47
CA VAL A 137 -11.02 -7.99 22.27
C VAL A 137 -12.33 -8.71 22.47
N TYR A 138 -13.42 -7.96 22.35
CA TYR A 138 -14.77 -8.44 22.62
C TYR A 138 -15.46 -8.79 21.32
N PHE A 139 -16.11 -9.96 21.29
CA PHE A 139 -16.87 -10.46 20.16
C PHE A 139 -18.33 -10.67 20.59
N HIS A 140 -19.28 -10.13 19.84
CA HIS A 140 -20.69 -10.09 20.23
C HIS A 140 -21.65 -10.38 19.08
N SER A 141 -22.70 -11.13 19.41
CA SER A 141 -23.95 -11.16 18.66
C SER A 141 -24.73 -9.88 18.95
N LEU A 142 -25.01 -9.09 17.91
CA LEU A 142 -25.80 -7.86 17.98
C LEU A 142 -27.31 -8.12 18.10
N ASP A 143 -27.75 -9.39 17.96
CA ASP A 143 -29.14 -9.80 18.20
C ASP A 143 -29.47 -9.80 19.70
N ASP A 144 -28.48 -10.11 20.55
CA ASP A 144 -28.65 -10.30 21.99
C ASP A 144 -28.18 -9.10 22.84
N ASP A 145 -27.10 -8.41 22.41
CA ASP A 145 -26.39 -7.43 23.22
C ASP A 145 -26.60 -5.96 22.83
N ARG A 146 -26.68 -5.07 23.84
CA ARG A 146 -26.84 -3.61 23.66
C ARG A 146 -25.50 -2.89 23.63
N VAL A 147 -24.78 -2.95 22.50
CA VAL A 147 -23.48 -2.27 22.33
C VAL A 147 -23.61 -0.74 22.41
N HIS A 148 -24.54 -0.14 21.65
CA HIS A 148 -24.96 1.28 21.77
C HIS A 148 -26.39 1.44 21.19
N PRO A 149 -27.33 2.19 21.81
CA PRO A 149 -28.74 2.25 21.41
C PRO A 149 -28.94 2.75 19.96
N ASN A 150 -28.15 3.75 19.55
CA ASN A 150 -28.25 4.31 18.20
C ASN A 150 -27.59 3.43 17.12
N LEU A 151 -26.81 2.42 17.52
CA LEU A 151 -26.13 1.52 16.58
C LEU A 151 -27.14 0.69 15.79
N LYS A 152 -28.27 0.31 16.41
CA LYS A 152 -29.39 -0.40 15.74
C LYS A 152 -29.94 0.33 14.52
N GLN A 153 -29.82 1.66 14.47
CA GLN A 153 -30.29 2.44 13.31
C GLN A 153 -29.42 2.21 12.07
N LEU A 154 -28.16 1.81 12.26
CA LEU A 154 -27.19 1.57 11.19
C LEU A 154 -27.14 0.10 10.76
N LEU A 155 -27.70 -0.81 11.56
CA LEU A 155 -27.68 -2.24 11.30
C LEU A 155 -28.76 -2.64 10.31
N THR A 156 -28.38 -3.44 9.32
CA THR A 156 -29.34 -4.20 8.52
C THR A 156 -29.79 -5.45 9.27
N LYS A 157 -30.93 -6.05 8.90
CA LYS A 157 -31.39 -7.34 9.47
C LYS A 157 -30.34 -8.47 9.39
N THR A 158 -29.37 -8.33 8.51
CA THR A 158 -28.29 -9.30 8.30
C THR A 158 -26.98 -8.92 9.00
N MET A 159 -26.90 -7.78 9.71
CA MET A 159 -25.69 -7.36 10.43
C MET A 159 -25.82 -7.69 11.91
N ASN A 160 -25.40 -8.89 12.27
CA ASN A 160 -25.62 -9.45 13.61
C ASN A 160 -24.33 -9.71 14.39
N TYR A 161 -23.15 -9.33 13.88
CA TYR A 161 -21.88 -9.64 14.55
C TYR A 161 -20.98 -8.42 14.68
N ALA A 162 -20.36 -8.24 15.85
CA ALA A 162 -19.41 -7.17 16.11
C ALA A 162 -18.16 -7.67 16.83
N ALA A 163 -17.03 -7.06 16.51
CA ALA A 163 -15.80 -7.18 17.29
C ALA A 163 -15.31 -5.78 17.68
N GLY A 164 -14.84 -5.62 18.91
CA GLY A 164 -14.40 -4.33 19.40
C GLY A 164 -13.24 -4.38 20.35
N ILE A 165 -12.50 -3.27 20.38
CA ILE A 165 -11.32 -3.09 21.22
C ILE A 165 -11.32 -1.68 21.85
N PRO A 166 -11.10 -1.58 23.17
CA PRO A 166 -10.82 -0.31 23.82
C PRO A 166 -9.49 0.27 23.34
N LEU A 167 -9.46 1.54 22.95
CA LEU A 167 -8.25 2.23 22.52
C LEU A 167 -7.70 3.11 23.65
N PHE A 168 -6.37 3.12 23.77
CA PHE A 168 -5.63 3.91 24.75
C PHE A 168 -4.53 4.72 24.07
N VAL A 169 -4.18 5.84 24.68
CA VAL A 169 -3.04 6.68 24.30
C VAL A 169 -2.31 7.10 25.57
N LYS A 170 -1.02 6.81 25.68
CA LYS A 170 -0.20 7.10 26.88
C LYS A 170 -0.83 6.55 28.18
N GLY A 171 -1.45 5.38 28.11
CA GLY A 171 -2.13 4.74 29.25
C GLY A 171 -3.51 5.30 29.59
N PHE A 172 -4.02 6.31 28.87
CA PHE A 172 -5.36 6.85 29.08
C PHE A 172 -6.35 6.29 28.05
N PRO A 173 -7.54 5.85 28.45
CA PRO A 173 -8.56 5.39 27.52
C PRO A 173 -9.07 6.56 26.68
N ILE A 174 -9.19 6.36 25.36
CA ILE A 174 -9.72 7.37 24.43
C ILE A 174 -11.11 7.04 23.91
N GLY A 175 -11.51 5.77 23.97
CA GLY A 175 -12.80 5.33 23.46
C GLY A 175 -12.83 3.85 23.09
N MET A 176 -13.97 3.44 22.52
CA MET A 176 -14.22 2.08 22.05
C MET A 176 -14.31 2.06 20.52
N LEU A 177 -13.52 1.20 19.88
CA LEU A 177 -13.58 0.99 18.43
C LEU A 177 -14.33 -0.31 18.15
N TRP A 178 -15.36 -0.24 17.30
CA TRP A 178 -16.15 -1.39 16.89
C TRP A 178 -16.09 -1.60 15.38
N GLY A 179 -15.95 -2.84 14.96
CA GLY A 179 -16.14 -3.32 13.60
C GLY A 179 -17.34 -4.25 13.56
N ILE A 180 -18.19 -4.06 12.56
CA ILE A 180 -19.48 -4.72 12.43
C ILE A 180 -19.53 -5.48 11.12
N ARG A 181 -20.03 -6.70 11.19
CA ARG A 181 -20.18 -7.59 10.05
C ARG A 181 -21.48 -8.40 10.05
N ARG A 182 -21.73 -9.04 8.91
CA ARG A 182 -22.97 -9.79 8.65
C ARG A 182 -23.01 -11.19 9.22
N ASP A 183 -21.89 -11.90 9.13
CA ASP A 183 -21.83 -13.31 9.46
C ASP A 183 -20.93 -13.50 10.68
N ASN A 184 -21.26 -14.47 11.54
CA ASN A 184 -20.39 -14.89 12.63
C ASN A 184 -19.01 -15.30 12.12
N MET A 185 -18.00 -15.19 12.98
CA MET A 185 -16.64 -15.63 12.69
C MET A 185 -16.41 -17.04 13.22
N SER A 186 -15.60 -17.83 12.50
CA SER A 186 -15.08 -19.07 13.07
C SER A 186 -14.05 -18.75 14.16
N PRO A 187 -13.74 -19.66 15.09
CA PRO A 187 -12.73 -19.44 16.12
C PRO A 187 -11.37 -19.00 15.57
N GLU A 188 -10.96 -19.54 14.42
CA GLU A 188 -9.71 -19.17 13.73
C GLU A 188 -9.76 -17.74 13.18
N GLN A 189 -10.92 -17.32 12.66
CA GLN A 189 -11.13 -15.95 12.20
C GLN A 189 -11.13 -14.97 13.36
N GLU A 190 -11.73 -15.32 14.50
CA GLU A 190 -11.70 -14.49 15.70
C GLU A 190 -10.29 -14.28 16.22
N GLU A 191 -9.47 -15.34 16.26
CA GLU A 191 -8.10 -15.23 16.71
C GLU A 191 -7.26 -14.35 15.75
N GLU A 192 -7.41 -14.53 14.45
CA GLU A 192 -6.75 -13.65 13.46
C GLU A 192 -7.18 -12.18 13.65
N VAL A 193 -8.48 -11.92 13.82
CA VAL A 193 -8.99 -10.56 14.05
C VAL A 193 -8.49 -10.00 15.38
N ARG A 194 -8.41 -10.81 16.43
CA ARG A 194 -7.86 -10.43 17.73
C ARG A 194 -6.41 -9.95 17.60
N GLN A 195 -5.57 -10.71 16.88
CA GLN A 195 -4.17 -10.33 16.64
C GLN A 195 -4.03 -9.05 15.80
N GLN A 196 -4.89 -8.86 14.78
CA GLN A 196 -4.92 -7.63 14.00
C GLN A 196 -5.35 -6.42 14.85
N LEU A 197 -6.33 -6.59 15.74
CA LEU A 197 -6.79 -5.51 16.63
C LEU A 197 -5.76 -5.15 17.70
N TYR A 198 -5.03 -6.13 18.23
CA TYR A 198 -3.88 -5.85 19.09
C TYR A 198 -2.78 -5.09 18.35
N SER A 199 -2.53 -5.42 17.09
CA SER A 199 -1.57 -4.68 16.27
C SER A 199 -2.07 -3.24 16.02
N LEU A 200 -3.37 -3.05 15.79
CA LEU A 200 -3.98 -1.72 15.62
C LEU A 200 -3.90 -0.90 16.91
N TYR A 201 -4.18 -1.51 18.07
CA TYR A 201 -4.04 -0.88 19.38
C TYR A 201 -2.61 -0.36 19.59
N ASP A 202 -1.59 -1.21 19.38
CA ASP A 202 -0.19 -0.83 19.55
C ASP A 202 0.20 0.32 18.59
N VAL A 203 -0.26 0.26 17.34
CA VAL A 203 -0.02 1.30 16.33
C VAL A 203 -0.67 2.62 16.74
N VAL A 204 -1.93 2.61 17.17
CA VAL A 204 -2.65 3.81 17.56
C VAL A 204 -1.96 4.47 18.75
N ASP A 205 -1.64 3.71 19.81
CA ASP A 205 -0.95 4.27 20.97
C ASP A 205 0.40 4.87 20.56
N PHE A 206 1.23 4.14 19.81
CA PHE A 206 2.55 4.60 19.38
C PHE A 206 2.49 5.86 18.50
N VAL A 207 1.69 5.82 17.43
CA VAL A 207 1.62 6.91 16.44
C VAL A 207 1.04 8.16 17.07
N ILE A 208 -0.07 8.05 17.80
CA ILE A 208 -0.69 9.21 18.43
C ILE A 208 0.23 9.78 19.51
N SER A 209 0.84 8.93 20.34
CA SER A 209 1.75 9.37 21.40
C SER A 209 2.93 10.18 20.87
N LYS A 210 3.44 9.79 19.69
CA LYS A 210 4.54 10.48 18.99
C LYS A 210 4.09 11.78 18.34
N GLU A 211 2.97 11.76 17.61
CA GLU A 211 2.50 12.89 16.81
C GLU A 211 1.71 13.95 17.61
N MET A 212 1.36 13.67 18.87
CA MET A 212 0.79 14.68 19.77
C MET A 212 1.83 15.65 20.35
N GLY A 213 3.13 15.45 20.08
CA GLY A 213 4.19 16.34 20.55
C GLY A 213 4.17 17.72 19.85
N LEU A 214 5.01 18.65 20.33
CA LEU A 214 5.07 20.05 19.85
C LEU A 214 5.32 20.22 18.33
N LYS A 215 5.89 19.21 17.67
CA LYS A 215 6.20 19.22 16.23
C LYS A 215 5.36 18.22 15.42
N GLY A 216 4.42 17.54 16.06
CA GLY A 216 3.68 16.46 15.41
C GLY A 216 2.54 16.98 14.54
N ASP A 217 2.12 16.15 13.60
CA ASP A 217 1.18 16.53 12.56
C ASP A 217 0.05 15.48 12.43
N PRO A 218 -1.23 15.88 12.65
CA PRO A 218 -2.38 15.00 12.47
C PRO A 218 -2.46 14.32 11.09
N TYR A 219 -1.94 14.94 10.03
CA TYR A 219 -1.87 14.32 8.71
C TYR A 219 -0.94 13.09 8.72
N TYR A 220 0.27 13.21 9.26
CA TYR A 220 1.19 12.07 9.39
C TYR A 220 0.65 10.99 10.33
N ALA A 221 -0.03 11.38 11.41
CA ALA A 221 -0.68 10.43 12.31
C ALA A 221 -1.71 9.56 11.57
N ARG A 222 -2.66 10.19 10.85
CA ARG A 222 -3.66 9.49 10.04
C ARG A 222 -2.99 8.54 9.04
N LYS A 223 -2.03 9.07 8.28
CA LYS A 223 -1.30 8.33 7.25
C LYS A 223 -0.61 7.08 7.80
N ASN A 224 0.06 7.19 8.95
CA ASN A 224 0.78 6.08 9.56
C ASN A 224 -0.16 5.02 10.14
N ILE A 225 -1.30 5.42 10.71
CA ILE A 225 -2.32 4.48 11.20
C ILE A 225 -2.94 3.70 10.04
N GLU A 226 -3.39 4.39 8.98
CA GLU A 226 -4.06 3.74 7.85
C GLU A 226 -3.11 2.80 7.08
N LYS A 227 -1.83 3.18 6.96
CA LYS A 227 -0.78 2.38 6.30
C LYS A 227 -0.20 1.25 7.15
N SER A 228 -0.52 1.19 8.43
CA SER A 228 0.08 0.20 9.32
C SER A 228 -0.19 -1.23 8.85
N ASP A 229 0.79 -2.10 9.02
CA ASP A 229 0.62 -3.54 8.81
C ASP A 229 -0.03 -4.13 10.04
N LEU A 230 -1.24 -4.69 9.88
CA LEU A 230 -1.95 -5.35 10.97
C LEU A 230 -1.71 -6.85 11.00
N HIS A 231 -1.03 -7.44 10.01
CA HIS A 231 -0.69 -8.88 9.97
C HIS A 231 0.61 -9.20 10.71
N SER A 232 1.28 -8.16 11.24
CA SER A 232 2.56 -8.28 11.91
C SER A 232 2.65 -7.37 13.12
N ARG A 233 3.11 -7.91 14.24
CA ARG A 233 3.39 -7.18 15.46
C ARG A 233 4.83 -6.71 15.48
N ALA A 234 5.06 -5.41 15.67
CA ALA A 234 6.40 -4.89 15.91
C ALA A 234 6.88 -5.33 17.32
N LYS A 235 8.04 -5.99 17.38
CA LYS A 235 8.71 -6.36 18.64
C LYS A 235 9.72 -5.29 19.06
N HIS A 236 10.55 -4.86 18.11
CA HIS A 236 11.67 -3.97 18.39
C HIS A 236 11.87 -3.00 17.23
N LEU A 237 12.21 -1.75 17.56
CA LEU A 237 12.63 -0.72 16.63
C LEU A 237 14.08 -0.35 16.96
N PHE A 238 14.97 -0.47 15.98
CA PHE A 238 16.38 -0.14 16.06
C PHE A 238 16.74 0.86 14.95
N TYR A 239 17.83 1.60 15.19
CA TYR A 239 18.51 2.38 14.16
C TYR A 239 19.88 1.77 13.96
N THR A 240 20.09 1.12 12.80
CA THR A 240 21.32 0.38 12.50
C THR A 240 22.17 1.12 11.48
N ARG A 241 23.47 0.80 11.42
CA ARG A 241 24.36 1.30 10.36
C ARG A 241 24.56 0.18 9.33
N GLY A 242 24.05 0.38 8.12
CA GLY A 242 24.26 -0.55 7.00
C GLY A 242 25.63 -0.37 6.35
N PHE A 243 26.09 -1.37 5.61
CA PHE A 243 27.30 -1.24 4.79
C PHE A 243 27.09 -0.17 3.72
N GLY A 244 28.05 0.75 3.60
CA GLY A 244 27.96 1.87 2.66
C GLY A 244 26.81 2.85 2.94
N GLN A 245 26.34 2.94 4.20
CA GLN A 245 25.29 3.89 4.60
C GLN A 245 25.84 4.91 5.59
N ASP A 246 25.78 6.19 5.19
CA ASP A 246 26.14 7.31 6.05
C ASP A 246 25.04 7.61 7.07
N GLU A 247 23.78 7.47 6.65
CA GLU A 247 22.57 7.69 7.44
C GLU A 247 22.10 6.42 8.15
N PRO A 248 21.39 6.53 9.29
CA PRO A 248 20.86 5.38 10.00
C PRO A 248 19.75 4.68 9.20
N VAL A 249 19.84 3.36 9.13
CA VAL A 249 18.82 2.47 8.58
C VAL A 249 17.80 2.17 9.67
N THR A 250 16.51 2.36 9.36
CA THR A 250 15.44 2.01 10.29
C THR A 250 15.20 0.51 10.23
N THR A 251 15.42 -0.19 11.33
CA THR A 251 15.31 -1.64 11.43
C THR A 251 14.20 -2.01 12.40
N ILE A 252 13.20 -2.75 11.94
CA ILE A 252 12.08 -3.21 12.76
C ILE A 252 12.04 -4.72 12.74
N VAL A 253 12.02 -5.35 13.92
CA VAL A 253 11.78 -6.78 14.06
C VAL A 253 10.30 -6.99 14.27
N PHE A 254 9.69 -7.79 13.40
CA PHE A 254 8.28 -8.13 13.42
C PHE A 254 8.07 -9.61 13.69
N ASP A 255 6.96 -9.94 14.35
CA ASP A 255 6.34 -11.26 14.31
C ASP A 255 5.08 -11.18 13.46
N SER A 256 5.05 -11.89 12.32
CA SER A 256 3.80 -12.05 11.59
C SER A 256 2.99 -13.19 12.18
N HIS A 257 1.78 -12.89 12.65
CA HIS A 257 0.83 -13.92 13.07
C HIS A 257 0.20 -14.63 11.87
N THR A 258 -0.03 -13.92 10.77
CA THR A 258 -0.59 -14.50 9.54
C THR A 258 0.34 -15.53 8.89
N TYR A 259 1.65 -15.28 8.86
CA TYR A 259 2.65 -16.23 8.32
C TYR A 259 3.31 -17.09 9.39
N GLN A 260 2.99 -16.86 10.68
CA GLN A 260 3.62 -17.50 11.83
C GLN A 260 5.16 -17.45 11.76
N ARG A 261 5.70 -16.29 11.37
CA ARG A 261 7.13 -16.12 11.12
C ARG A 261 7.61 -14.75 11.57
N SER A 262 8.75 -14.74 12.26
CA SER A 262 9.47 -13.50 12.56
C SER A 262 10.28 -13.04 11.35
N TYR A 263 10.38 -11.74 11.16
CA TYR A 263 11.21 -11.15 10.11
C TYR A 263 11.75 -9.79 10.53
N ARG A 264 12.88 -9.42 9.96
CA ARG A 264 13.44 -8.07 10.07
C ARG A 264 13.07 -7.28 8.83
N LEU A 265 12.58 -6.06 9.05
CA LEU A 265 12.32 -5.08 8.04
C LEU A 265 13.34 -3.96 8.17
N ASP A 266 14.17 -3.77 7.16
CA ASP A 266 15.10 -2.65 7.10
C ASP A 266 14.62 -1.67 6.02
N ALA A 267 14.48 -0.40 6.39
CA ALA A 267 14.01 0.65 5.50
C ALA A 267 15.04 1.77 5.39
N SER A 268 15.02 2.45 4.23
CA SER A 268 15.83 3.64 3.94
C SER A 268 17.31 3.37 3.64
N PHE A 269 17.62 2.25 2.96
CA PHE A 269 18.94 2.15 2.30
C PHE A 269 18.96 3.09 1.11
N LEU A 270 19.87 4.06 1.09
CA LEU A 270 20.09 4.93 -0.06
C LEU A 270 21.34 4.45 -0.79
N ILE A 271 21.15 4.00 -2.02
CA ILE A 271 22.22 3.54 -2.89
C ILE A 271 22.54 4.68 -3.87
N PRO A 272 23.73 5.30 -3.80
CA PRO A 272 24.13 6.30 -4.77
C PRO A 272 24.08 5.74 -6.19
N SER A 273 23.56 6.54 -7.11
CA SER A 273 23.46 6.22 -8.53
C SER A 273 24.16 7.30 -9.35
N GLY A 274 24.00 7.26 -10.67
CA GLY A 274 24.53 8.29 -11.56
C GLY A 274 24.01 9.68 -11.20
N ASP A 275 24.83 10.69 -11.49
CA ASP A 275 24.36 12.07 -11.52
C ASP A 275 23.84 12.63 -10.18
N GLY A 276 24.38 12.12 -9.06
CA GLY A 276 24.00 12.52 -7.71
C GLY A 276 22.58 12.11 -7.33
N TYR A 277 21.92 11.29 -8.15
CA TYR A 277 20.69 10.59 -7.77
C TYR A 277 21.01 9.45 -6.82
N SER A 278 19.97 8.91 -6.20
CA SER A 278 20.08 7.70 -5.40
C SER A 278 18.83 6.86 -5.55
N VAL A 279 18.96 5.57 -5.30
CA VAL A 279 17.87 4.60 -5.24
C VAL A 279 17.59 4.28 -3.77
N SER A 280 16.32 4.12 -3.40
CA SER A 280 15.96 3.72 -2.03
C SER A 280 15.55 2.25 -2.00
N LEU A 281 16.15 1.44 -1.12
CA LEU A 281 15.74 0.05 -0.89
C LEU A 281 15.03 -0.13 0.46
N LYS A 282 14.13 -1.11 0.49
CA LYS A 282 13.59 -1.75 1.70
C LYS A 282 13.90 -3.24 1.63
N ARG A 283 14.40 -3.82 2.71
CA ARG A 283 14.71 -5.24 2.82
C ARG A 283 13.75 -5.94 3.77
N PHE A 284 13.18 -7.05 3.31
CA PHE A 284 12.49 -8.05 4.13
C PHE A 284 13.42 -9.25 4.31
N GLU A 285 13.76 -9.54 5.56
CA GLU A 285 14.65 -10.63 5.95
C GLU A 285 13.87 -11.60 6.84
N PRO A 286 13.45 -12.76 6.34
CA PRO A 286 12.79 -13.75 7.18
C PRO A 286 13.80 -14.34 8.15
N LYS A 287 13.35 -14.70 9.36
CA LYS A 287 14.20 -15.34 10.38
C LYS A 287 14.84 -16.62 9.83
N ASP A 288 14.05 -17.42 9.14
CA ASP A 288 14.46 -18.68 8.52
C ASP A 288 14.43 -18.49 7.00
N LYS A 289 15.62 -18.45 6.39
CA LYS A 289 15.77 -18.36 4.93
C LYS A 289 15.62 -19.74 4.29
N ASN A 290 15.20 -19.76 3.02
CA ASN A 290 15.27 -20.97 2.21
C ASN A 290 16.72 -21.29 1.79
N ASP A 291 16.88 -22.44 1.13
CA ASP A 291 18.15 -23.05 0.72
C ASP A 291 18.58 -22.72 -0.72
N THR A 292 17.80 -21.90 -1.44
CA THR A 292 18.06 -21.59 -2.85
C THR A 292 19.33 -20.77 -3.10
N GLY A 293 19.88 -20.13 -2.06
CA GLY A 293 20.99 -19.19 -2.17
C GLY A 293 20.66 -17.95 -3.01
N LYS A 294 19.36 -17.65 -3.25
CA LYS A 294 18.92 -16.55 -4.11
C LYS A 294 18.23 -15.44 -3.31
N ASN A 295 18.63 -14.21 -3.60
CA ASN A 295 17.94 -12.98 -3.19
C ASN A 295 16.93 -12.57 -4.26
N LEU A 296 15.88 -11.85 -3.86
CA LEU A 296 14.92 -11.26 -4.80
C LEU A 296 15.01 -9.73 -4.79
N LEU A 297 15.02 -9.11 -5.97
CA LEU A 297 14.89 -7.66 -6.14
C LEU A 297 13.56 -7.34 -6.83
N LEU A 298 12.69 -6.60 -6.15
CA LEU A 298 11.38 -6.21 -6.65
C LEU A 298 11.42 -4.77 -7.16
N ILE A 299 11.00 -4.57 -8.41
CA ILE A 299 11.00 -3.28 -9.10
C ILE A 299 9.57 -2.91 -9.48
N PRO A 300 9.04 -1.76 -9.02
CA PRO A 300 7.68 -1.33 -9.31
C PRO A 300 7.54 -0.76 -10.73
N GLY A 301 6.29 -0.62 -11.17
CA GLY A 301 5.94 -0.07 -12.47
C GLY A 301 6.05 1.45 -12.59
N PHE A 302 5.65 1.93 -13.77
CA PHE A 302 5.55 3.35 -14.09
C PHE A 302 4.61 4.07 -13.11
N PHE A 303 4.99 5.28 -12.67
CA PHE A 303 4.30 6.07 -11.64
C PHE A 303 4.10 5.38 -10.27
N CYS A 304 4.72 4.23 -10.02
CA CYS A 304 4.51 3.48 -8.78
C CYS A 304 5.74 3.55 -7.86
N ARG A 305 5.47 3.69 -6.55
CA ARG A 305 6.44 3.37 -5.49
C ARG A 305 6.48 1.87 -5.24
N ARG A 306 7.53 1.44 -4.56
CA ARG A 306 7.80 0.06 -4.17
C ARG A 306 6.70 -0.57 -3.29
N SER A 307 5.88 0.26 -2.63
CA SER A 307 4.71 -0.19 -1.85
C SER A 307 3.68 -0.95 -2.69
N VAL A 308 3.64 -0.74 -4.01
CA VAL A 308 2.80 -1.50 -4.93
C VAL A 308 3.10 -3.00 -4.91
N MET A 309 4.35 -3.35 -4.58
CA MET A 309 4.86 -4.73 -4.55
C MET A 309 4.90 -5.32 -3.14
N ASP A 310 4.48 -4.60 -2.09
CA ASP A 310 4.66 -5.04 -0.69
C ASP A 310 3.95 -6.38 -0.40
N LYS A 311 2.80 -6.66 -1.03
CA LYS A 311 2.09 -7.96 -0.87
C LYS A 311 2.90 -9.11 -1.46
N VAL A 312 3.42 -8.94 -2.69
CA VAL A 312 4.31 -9.90 -3.37
C VAL A 312 5.59 -10.10 -2.56
N ALA A 313 6.20 -9.02 -2.07
CA ALA A 313 7.41 -9.06 -1.27
C ALA A 313 7.24 -9.88 0.01
N ARG A 314 6.11 -9.68 0.71
CA ARG A 314 5.78 -10.40 1.94
C ARG A 314 5.49 -11.86 1.70
N GLU A 315 4.75 -12.20 0.65
CA GLU A 315 4.47 -13.59 0.32
C GLU A 315 5.78 -14.34 0.02
N LEU A 316 6.62 -13.82 -0.89
CA LEU A 316 7.91 -14.44 -1.21
C LEU A 316 8.84 -14.52 0.00
N SER A 317 8.89 -13.48 0.85
CA SER A 317 9.76 -13.48 2.01
C SER A 317 9.26 -14.38 3.14
N LEU A 318 8.00 -14.21 3.54
CA LEU A 318 7.46 -14.81 4.76
C LEU A 318 6.87 -16.20 4.54
N ARG A 319 6.33 -16.49 3.34
CA ARG A 319 5.87 -17.85 3.00
C ARG A 319 7.02 -18.70 2.48
N HIS A 320 7.78 -18.18 1.51
CA HIS A 320 8.77 -18.95 0.77
C HIS A 320 10.22 -18.77 1.27
N GLY A 321 10.47 -17.87 2.22
CA GLY A 321 11.77 -17.77 2.90
C GLY A 321 12.84 -17.03 2.11
N TYR A 322 12.48 -16.22 1.12
CA TYR A 322 13.45 -15.41 0.40
C TYR A 322 13.83 -14.15 1.17
N ARG A 323 15.08 -13.71 1.02
CA ARG A 323 15.45 -12.32 1.31
C ARG A 323 14.97 -11.46 0.14
N VAL A 324 14.17 -10.45 0.44
CA VAL A 324 13.52 -9.63 -0.58
C VAL A 324 13.92 -8.17 -0.42
N PHE A 325 14.46 -7.58 -1.48
CA PHE A 325 14.71 -6.15 -1.64
C PHE A 325 13.59 -5.55 -2.48
N SER A 326 13.01 -4.44 -2.04
CA SER A 326 11.99 -3.69 -2.76
C SER A 326 12.52 -2.29 -3.04
N MET A 327 12.53 -1.89 -4.31
CA MET A 327 13.28 -0.73 -4.81
C MET A 327 12.36 0.44 -5.18
N ASP A 328 12.65 1.62 -4.66
CA ASP A 328 12.17 2.90 -5.19
C ASP A 328 13.28 3.50 -6.08
N MET A 329 12.99 3.62 -7.38
CA MET A 329 13.89 4.22 -8.38
C MET A 329 14.18 5.71 -8.09
N ARG A 330 15.12 6.32 -8.83
CA ARG A 330 15.39 7.76 -8.71
C ARG A 330 14.11 8.60 -8.86
N GLY A 331 14.03 9.70 -8.11
CA GLY A 331 12.91 10.63 -8.16
C GLY A 331 11.65 10.25 -7.38
N ARG A 332 11.60 9.08 -6.74
CA ARG A 332 10.42 8.62 -5.98
C ARG A 332 10.29 9.24 -4.59
N SER A 333 11.35 9.86 -4.10
CA SER A 333 11.38 10.65 -2.87
C SER A 333 12.38 11.81 -2.96
N ARG A 334 12.25 12.80 -2.08
CA ARG A 334 13.24 13.88 -1.98
C ARG A 334 14.66 13.37 -1.68
N ARG A 335 14.78 12.21 -1.03
CA ARG A 335 16.08 11.59 -0.69
C ARG A 335 16.73 10.87 -1.86
N THR A 336 15.96 10.58 -2.91
CA THR A 336 16.47 9.97 -4.15
C THR A 336 16.82 11.01 -5.22
N LEU A 337 16.64 12.30 -4.90
CA LEU A 337 16.99 13.43 -5.76
C LEU A 337 18.32 14.06 -5.31
N PRO A 338 19.08 14.69 -6.22
CA PRO A 338 20.29 15.43 -5.87
C PRO A 338 20.03 16.56 -4.85
N LEU A 339 21.00 16.81 -3.96
CA LEU A 339 20.92 17.78 -2.86
C LEU A 339 20.78 19.25 -3.31
N PHE A 340 21.41 19.64 -4.42
CA PHE A 340 21.35 20.99 -5.00
C PHE A 340 20.72 20.90 -6.39
N GLY A 341 19.60 21.58 -6.58
CA GLY A 341 18.60 21.26 -7.61
C GLY A 341 18.96 21.47 -9.08
N ILE A 342 17.95 21.17 -9.90
CA ILE A 342 17.79 21.36 -11.35
C ILE A 342 18.76 20.55 -12.23
N ARG A 343 18.37 19.31 -12.50
CA ARG A 343 18.80 18.56 -13.69
C ARG A 343 17.62 18.43 -14.65
N GLU A 344 17.86 18.18 -15.93
CA GLU A 344 16.83 18.12 -16.99
C GLU A 344 15.80 16.97 -16.87
N GLY A 345 15.61 16.37 -15.68
CA GLY A 345 14.87 15.14 -15.49
C GLY A 345 15.70 13.90 -15.81
N TRP A 346 15.05 12.74 -15.85
CA TRP A 346 15.65 11.43 -16.14
C TRP A 346 14.77 10.64 -17.11
N THR A 347 15.32 9.60 -17.70
CA THR A 347 14.75 8.74 -18.75
C THR A 347 14.64 7.31 -18.25
N VAL A 348 14.04 6.42 -19.06
CA VAL A 348 14.07 4.98 -18.78
C VAL A 348 15.49 4.43 -18.95
N ASP A 349 16.31 5.04 -19.81
CA ASP A 349 17.72 4.67 -19.97
C ASP A 349 18.51 4.83 -18.66
N ASP A 350 18.21 5.88 -17.89
CA ASP A 350 18.82 6.10 -16.57
C ASP A 350 18.45 4.99 -15.58
N PHE A 351 17.20 4.50 -15.63
CA PHE A 351 16.80 3.36 -14.82
C PHE A 351 17.55 2.08 -15.22
N ILE A 352 17.68 1.82 -16.52
CA ILE A 352 18.30 0.62 -17.09
C ILE A 352 19.82 0.61 -16.89
N GLN A 353 20.47 1.74 -17.16
CA GLN A 353 21.92 1.81 -17.34
C GLN A 353 22.66 2.38 -16.14
N GLU A 354 21.95 2.87 -15.12
CA GLU A 354 22.56 3.44 -13.91
C GLU A 354 21.91 2.92 -12.63
N ASP A 355 20.61 3.14 -12.42
CA ASP A 355 19.94 2.76 -11.17
C ASP A 355 19.95 1.25 -10.93
N PHE A 356 19.58 0.48 -11.95
CA PHE A 356 19.57 -0.97 -11.85
C PHE A 356 20.99 -1.53 -11.61
N PRO A 357 22.03 -1.17 -12.41
CA PRO A 357 23.42 -1.54 -12.12
C PRO A 357 23.93 -1.12 -10.74
N ALA A 358 23.58 0.07 -10.24
CA ALA A 358 24.01 0.53 -8.92
C ALA A 358 23.50 -0.42 -7.82
N VAL A 359 22.24 -0.84 -7.93
CA VAL A 359 21.64 -1.82 -7.02
C VAL A 359 22.26 -3.21 -7.20
N LEU A 360 22.52 -3.66 -8.44
CA LEU A 360 23.18 -4.94 -8.69
C LEU A 360 24.55 -5.01 -8.01
N ASN A 361 25.39 -3.97 -8.19
CA ASN A 361 26.69 -3.89 -7.54
C ASN A 361 26.56 -3.91 -6.02
N TRP A 362 25.66 -3.11 -5.45
CA TRP A 362 25.48 -3.05 -4.01
C TRP A 362 25.05 -4.42 -3.43
N ILE A 363 24.11 -5.11 -4.08
CA ILE A 363 23.70 -6.46 -3.62
C ILE A 363 24.85 -7.45 -3.78
N LYS A 364 25.57 -7.44 -4.92
CA LYS A 364 26.71 -8.34 -5.16
C LYS A 364 27.82 -8.14 -4.12
N GLU A 365 28.11 -6.90 -3.73
CA GLU A 365 29.10 -6.58 -2.70
C GLU A 365 28.67 -7.03 -1.29
N ASN A 366 27.39 -6.86 -0.95
CA ASN A 366 26.86 -7.22 0.36
C ASN A 366 26.57 -8.72 0.52
N PHE A 367 26.32 -9.42 -0.60
CA PHE A 367 25.93 -10.83 -0.63
C PHE A 367 26.68 -11.58 -1.76
N PRO A 368 28.02 -11.65 -1.72
CA PRO A 368 28.85 -12.12 -2.84
C PRO A 368 28.67 -13.60 -3.21
N ASN A 369 28.14 -14.41 -2.28
CA ASN A 369 27.93 -15.85 -2.48
C ASN A 369 26.47 -16.20 -2.82
N GLU A 370 25.61 -15.20 -3.01
CA GLU A 370 24.19 -15.40 -3.29
C GLU A 370 23.87 -14.84 -4.68
N GLN A 371 23.00 -15.53 -5.42
CA GLN A 371 22.54 -15.07 -6.74
C GLN A 371 21.30 -14.17 -6.62
N LEU A 372 20.96 -13.47 -7.70
CA LEU A 372 19.79 -12.59 -7.74
C LEU A 372 18.72 -13.12 -8.70
N VAL A 373 17.45 -13.02 -8.30
CA VAL A 373 16.29 -13.07 -9.20
C VAL A 373 15.59 -11.71 -9.14
N VAL A 374 15.29 -11.13 -10.30
CA VAL A 374 14.64 -9.82 -10.38
C VAL A 374 13.16 -9.99 -10.70
N VAL A 375 12.28 -9.47 -9.86
CA VAL A 375 10.82 -9.52 -10.02
C VAL A 375 10.30 -8.12 -10.34
N GLY A 376 9.94 -7.88 -11.59
CA GLY A 376 9.49 -6.58 -12.06
C GLY A 376 8.01 -6.55 -12.39
N HIS A 377 7.31 -5.47 -12.02
CA HIS A 377 5.95 -5.19 -12.47
C HIS A 377 5.94 -4.08 -13.52
N SER A 378 5.21 -4.27 -14.63
CA SER A 378 5.10 -3.26 -15.69
C SER A 378 6.48 -2.77 -16.18
N MET A 379 6.76 -1.47 -16.14
CA MET A 379 8.09 -0.91 -16.41
C MET A 379 9.22 -1.57 -15.59
N GLY A 380 8.94 -1.98 -14.35
CA GLY A 380 9.89 -2.66 -13.50
C GLY A 380 10.37 -4.02 -14.04
N GLY A 381 9.56 -4.69 -14.88
CA GLY A 381 9.98 -5.91 -15.58
C GLY A 381 10.69 -5.62 -16.91
N MET A 382 10.44 -4.46 -17.53
CA MET A 382 11.17 -4.00 -18.72
C MET A 382 12.64 -3.73 -18.38
N ILE A 383 12.91 -3.05 -17.27
CA ILE A 383 14.26 -2.62 -16.86
C ILE A 383 15.28 -3.78 -16.87
N PRO A 384 15.09 -4.89 -16.13
CA PRO A 384 16.05 -5.98 -16.11
C PRO A 384 16.14 -6.68 -17.46
N ARG A 385 15.03 -6.86 -18.18
CA ARG A 385 15.01 -7.48 -19.51
C ARG A 385 15.82 -6.67 -20.51
N PHE A 386 15.62 -5.37 -20.55
CA PHE A 386 16.33 -4.45 -21.44
C PHE A 386 17.80 -4.36 -21.09
N TYR A 387 18.14 -4.26 -19.80
CA TYR A 387 19.54 -4.28 -19.36
C TYR A 387 20.26 -5.55 -19.81
N CYS A 388 19.68 -6.73 -19.53
CA CYS A 388 20.31 -8.01 -19.87
C CYS A 388 20.43 -8.20 -21.39
N SER A 389 19.41 -7.79 -22.15
CA SER A 389 19.37 -7.96 -23.60
C SER A 389 20.29 -6.99 -24.35
N ALA A 390 20.46 -5.78 -23.82
CA ALA A 390 21.26 -4.72 -24.44
C ALA A 390 22.66 -4.58 -23.83
N TYR A 391 23.04 -5.42 -22.86
CA TYR A 391 24.27 -5.28 -22.08
C TYR A 391 25.51 -5.03 -22.94
N GLU A 392 25.76 -5.89 -23.93
CA GLU A 392 26.93 -5.77 -24.82
C GLU A 392 26.95 -4.46 -25.62
N GLU A 393 25.79 -3.97 -26.04
CA GLU A 393 25.68 -2.68 -26.75
C GLU A 393 25.86 -1.49 -25.79
N ILE A 394 25.37 -1.59 -24.55
CA ILE A 394 25.57 -0.57 -23.51
C ILE A 394 27.07 -0.45 -23.18
N VAL A 395 27.75 -1.58 -22.96
CA VAL A 395 29.19 -1.62 -22.62
C VAL A 395 30.03 -1.05 -23.76
N LYS A 396 29.76 -1.41 -25.02
CA LYS A 396 30.47 -0.85 -26.19
C LYS A 396 30.38 0.68 -26.26
N ARG A 397 29.24 1.25 -25.85
CA ARG A 397 28.96 2.69 -25.95
C ARG A 397 29.45 3.48 -24.74
N LYS A 398 29.46 2.87 -23.55
CA LYS A 398 29.90 3.51 -22.31
C LYS A 398 31.34 3.12 -21.97
N THR A 399 32.30 3.82 -22.56
CA THR A 399 33.74 3.64 -22.29
C THR A 399 34.13 3.98 -20.85
N ASN A 400 33.43 4.90 -20.19
CA ASN A 400 33.60 5.23 -18.76
C ASN A 400 32.23 5.47 -18.10
N PRO A 401 31.51 4.41 -17.69
CA PRO A 401 30.19 4.56 -17.11
C PRO A 401 30.26 5.20 -15.72
N LEU A 402 29.30 6.08 -15.39
CA LEU A 402 29.19 6.70 -14.05
C LEU A 402 28.98 5.67 -12.94
N VAL A 403 28.36 4.55 -13.27
CA VAL A 403 28.11 3.42 -12.38
C VAL A 403 28.72 2.17 -13.02
N PRO A 404 29.49 1.35 -12.30
CA PRO A 404 30.02 0.09 -12.83
C PRO A 404 28.91 -0.81 -13.39
N LEU A 405 29.13 -1.40 -14.56
CA LEU A 405 28.13 -2.26 -15.22
C LEU A 405 28.39 -3.73 -14.90
N THR A 406 27.57 -4.32 -14.03
CA THR A 406 27.66 -5.74 -13.66
C THR A 406 27.29 -6.64 -14.84
N ARG A 407 28.12 -7.66 -15.15
CA ARG A 407 27.74 -8.66 -16.16
C ARG A 407 26.49 -9.43 -15.71
N PRO A 408 25.39 -9.46 -16.49
CA PRO A 408 24.14 -10.06 -16.04
C PRO A 408 24.24 -11.55 -15.71
N ASP A 409 24.92 -12.33 -16.56
CA ASP A 409 25.07 -13.79 -16.49
C ASP A 409 25.90 -14.27 -15.29
N GLU A 410 26.73 -13.40 -14.70
CA GLU A 410 27.51 -13.74 -13.50
C GLU A 410 26.68 -13.71 -12.21
N PHE A 411 25.55 -13.01 -12.19
CA PHE A 411 24.86 -12.67 -10.94
C PHE A 411 23.34 -12.85 -10.98
N ILE A 412 22.71 -12.59 -12.12
CA ILE A 412 21.26 -12.72 -12.32
C ILE A 412 20.96 -14.14 -12.77
N SER A 413 20.27 -14.90 -11.91
CA SER A 413 19.86 -16.28 -12.19
C SER A 413 18.52 -16.37 -12.92
N GLY A 414 17.68 -15.34 -12.84
CA GLY A 414 16.37 -15.32 -13.51
C GLY A 414 15.65 -13.97 -13.40
N ILE A 415 14.69 -13.75 -14.28
CA ILE A 415 13.81 -12.58 -14.29
C ILE A 415 12.36 -13.05 -14.22
N VAL A 416 11.57 -12.46 -13.32
CA VAL A 416 10.11 -12.57 -13.28
C VAL A 416 9.52 -11.25 -13.76
N SER A 417 8.71 -11.31 -14.81
CA SER A 417 8.15 -10.16 -15.51
C SER A 417 6.63 -10.19 -15.39
N ILE A 418 6.06 -9.38 -14.50
CA ILE A 418 4.62 -9.30 -14.22
C ILE A 418 4.02 -8.17 -15.06
N THR A 419 3.10 -8.50 -15.95
CA THR A 419 2.35 -7.57 -16.83
C THR A 419 3.26 -6.53 -17.50
N SER A 420 4.45 -6.94 -17.93
CA SER A 420 5.47 -6.03 -18.48
C SER A 420 5.47 -6.05 -20.01
N PRO A 421 5.36 -4.90 -20.68
CA PRO A 421 5.30 -4.84 -22.13
C PRO A 421 6.68 -4.99 -22.79
N ASN A 422 6.71 -5.35 -24.08
CA ASN A 422 7.91 -5.23 -24.93
C ASN A 422 8.06 -3.84 -25.55
N PHE A 423 6.93 -3.19 -25.79
CA PHE A 423 6.75 -1.85 -26.33
C PHE A 423 5.39 -1.33 -25.86
N VAL A 424 5.17 -0.02 -25.88
CA VAL A 424 3.96 0.56 -25.28
C VAL A 424 2.85 0.62 -26.32
N ARG A 425 1.71 -0.03 -26.08
CA ARG A 425 0.49 0.14 -26.89
C ARG A 425 -0.73 0.27 -26.00
N LEU A 426 -1.01 1.50 -25.58
CA LEU A 426 -2.28 1.77 -24.90
C LEU A 426 -3.43 1.64 -25.92
N GLN A 427 -4.32 0.67 -25.72
CA GLN A 427 -5.57 0.54 -26.48
C GLN A 427 -6.60 1.63 -26.15
N ALA A 428 -6.33 2.47 -25.13
CA ALA A 428 -7.11 3.68 -24.90
C ALA A 428 -7.02 4.57 -26.15
N GLN A 429 -8.10 4.66 -26.91
CA GLN A 429 -8.27 5.69 -27.94
C GLN A 429 -8.21 7.03 -27.22
N ILE A 430 -7.05 7.69 -27.28
CA ILE A 430 -6.88 9.07 -26.81
C ILE A 430 -7.40 9.96 -27.95
N PRO A 431 -8.57 10.62 -27.82
CA PRO A 431 -9.07 11.55 -28.83
C PRO A 431 -8.03 12.65 -29.09
N GLY A 432 -7.71 12.86 -30.37
CA GLY A 432 -6.63 13.76 -30.82
C GLY A 432 -5.29 13.06 -31.10
N LEU A 433 -5.05 11.86 -30.55
CA LEU A 433 -3.83 11.10 -30.86
C LEU A 433 -3.85 10.53 -32.29
N ASP A 434 -5.04 10.29 -32.86
CA ASP A 434 -5.17 9.88 -34.26
C ASP A 434 -4.86 11.03 -35.23
N ILE A 435 -5.06 12.29 -34.81
CA ILE A 435 -4.62 13.50 -35.55
C ILE A 435 -3.09 13.64 -35.48
N LEU A 436 -2.47 13.36 -34.32
CA LEU A 436 -1.00 13.28 -34.21
C LEU A 436 -0.42 12.13 -35.05
N LYS A 437 -1.01 10.93 -35.00
CA LYS A 437 -0.59 9.77 -35.80
C LYS A 437 -0.66 10.04 -37.31
N MET A 438 -1.61 10.84 -37.77
CA MET A 438 -1.72 11.27 -39.17
C MET A 438 -0.73 12.40 -39.54
N GLY A 439 -0.35 13.27 -38.59
CA GLY A 439 0.50 14.45 -38.84
C GLY A 439 1.99 14.32 -38.49
N LEU A 440 2.41 13.30 -37.75
CA LEU A 440 3.76 13.20 -37.15
C LEU A 440 4.92 12.98 -38.13
N LYS A 441 4.67 12.70 -39.41
CA LYS A 441 5.77 12.68 -40.41
C LYS A 441 6.37 14.08 -40.66
N LEU A 442 5.72 15.16 -40.21
CA LEU A 442 6.09 16.55 -40.55
C LEU A 442 6.03 17.56 -39.38
N VAL A 443 5.84 17.12 -38.13
CA VAL A 443 5.62 18.07 -37.00
C VAL A 443 6.95 18.45 -36.32
N PRO A 444 7.28 19.76 -36.21
CA PRO A 444 8.46 20.24 -35.49
C PRO A 444 8.42 19.89 -33.99
N SER A 445 9.59 19.68 -33.36
CA SER A 445 9.76 19.40 -31.92
C SER A 445 9.02 20.37 -30.99
N LYS A 446 8.78 21.59 -31.44
CA LYS A 446 8.07 22.66 -30.72
C LYS A 446 6.61 22.31 -30.39
N THR A 447 5.87 21.65 -31.28
CA THR A 447 4.44 21.35 -31.05
C THR A 447 4.25 20.21 -30.03
N ILE A 448 5.17 19.26 -29.98
CA ILE A 448 5.22 18.23 -28.92
C ILE A 448 5.61 18.88 -27.58
N SER A 449 6.54 19.84 -27.61
CA SER A 449 6.93 20.64 -26.44
C SER A 449 5.75 21.46 -25.88
N ASP A 450 4.95 22.11 -26.73
CA ASP A 450 3.82 22.95 -26.31
C ASP A 450 2.71 22.11 -25.63
N PHE A 451 2.41 20.93 -26.16
CA PHE A 451 1.49 19.97 -25.53
C PHE A 451 2.00 19.48 -24.15
N LEU A 452 3.32 19.32 -23.99
CA LEU A 452 3.92 18.96 -22.71
C LEU A 452 3.89 20.12 -21.71
N PHE A 453 4.09 21.35 -22.17
CA PHE A 453 3.99 22.53 -21.31
C PHE A 453 2.62 22.65 -20.65
N ASP A 454 1.54 22.27 -21.35
CA ASP A 454 0.19 22.21 -20.81
C ASP A 454 0.01 21.09 -19.75
N LEU A 455 0.74 19.97 -19.88
CA LEU A 455 0.76 18.85 -18.95
C LEU A 455 1.66 19.08 -17.72
N THR A 456 2.72 19.87 -17.87
CA THR A 456 3.67 20.20 -16.81
C THR A 456 3.16 21.41 -16.04
N SER A 457 2.55 21.22 -14.87
CA SER A 457 2.36 22.32 -13.94
C SER A 457 3.32 22.26 -12.79
N PHE A 458 3.98 23.40 -12.55
CA PHE A 458 4.91 23.61 -11.45
C PHE A 458 4.28 23.22 -10.09
N SER A 459 4.75 22.11 -9.54
CA SER A 459 4.58 21.77 -8.13
C SER A 459 5.45 22.72 -7.31
N LEU A 460 4.85 23.47 -6.38
CA LEU A 460 5.55 24.44 -5.51
C LEU A 460 6.58 23.80 -4.56
N GLN A 461 6.75 22.48 -4.57
CA GLN A 461 7.70 21.76 -3.71
C GLN A 461 8.92 21.19 -4.46
N THR A 462 8.97 21.24 -5.78
CA THR A 462 10.09 20.69 -6.58
C THR A 462 10.45 21.59 -7.77
N THR A 463 11.74 21.92 -7.91
CA THR A 463 12.28 22.75 -9.01
C THR A 463 12.52 21.96 -10.31
N LEU A 464 12.03 20.72 -10.39
CA LEU A 464 12.11 19.86 -11.57
C LEU A 464 10.78 19.90 -12.32
N PRO A 465 10.76 19.87 -13.67
CA PRO A 465 9.54 19.72 -14.43
C PRO A 465 8.98 18.31 -14.20
N THR A 466 8.16 18.15 -13.16
CA THR A 466 7.44 16.93 -12.86
C THR A 466 6.01 17.03 -13.39
N VAL A 467 5.47 15.90 -13.83
CA VAL A 467 4.08 15.84 -14.32
C VAL A 467 3.16 15.83 -13.10
N ASP A 468 2.29 16.84 -12.97
CA ASP A 468 1.25 16.86 -11.92
C ASP A 468 0.27 15.72 -12.20
N LEU A 469 0.30 14.69 -11.35
CA LEU A 469 -0.58 13.53 -11.45
C LEU A 469 -2.05 13.93 -11.57
N ASN A 470 -2.50 14.95 -10.84
CA ASN A 470 -3.87 15.42 -10.95
C ASN A 470 -4.16 16.03 -12.32
N LYS A 471 -3.21 16.74 -12.94
CA LYS A 471 -3.39 17.28 -14.30
C LYS A 471 -3.23 16.22 -15.38
N PHE A 472 -2.30 15.28 -15.22
CA PHE A 472 -2.09 14.17 -16.14
C PHE A 472 -3.26 13.20 -16.13
N PHE A 473 -3.77 12.84 -14.94
CA PHE A 473 -5.02 12.13 -14.84
C PHE A 473 -6.19 13.00 -15.32
N LYS A 474 -6.27 14.31 -15.01
CA LYS A 474 -7.30 15.19 -15.64
C LYS A 474 -7.14 15.38 -17.15
N PHE A 475 -5.97 15.10 -17.72
CA PHE A 475 -5.71 15.14 -19.15
C PHE A 475 -6.18 13.82 -19.78
N LEU A 476 -5.73 12.68 -19.24
CA LEU A 476 -6.24 11.34 -19.58
C LEU A 476 -7.77 11.24 -19.40
N LEU A 477 -8.30 11.90 -18.37
CA LEU A 477 -9.73 11.93 -17.98
C LEU A 477 -10.45 13.18 -18.49
N GLY A 478 -9.74 14.14 -19.10
CA GLY A 478 -10.32 15.33 -19.75
C GLY A 478 -11.06 14.97 -21.03
N LEU A 479 -10.86 13.74 -21.47
CA LEU A 479 -11.58 13.01 -22.50
C LEU A 479 -12.87 12.36 -21.94
N HIS A 480 -13.13 12.48 -20.64
CA HIS A 480 -14.37 12.09 -19.96
C HIS A 480 -14.60 12.87 -18.62
N SER A 481 -14.74 14.20 -18.76
CA SER A 481 -15.32 15.17 -17.80
C SER A 481 -15.09 15.07 -16.27
N SER A 482 -14.29 16.05 -15.79
CA SER A 482 -14.35 16.81 -14.51
C SER A 482 -14.17 16.11 -13.14
N LEU A 483 -12.93 16.13 -12.61
CA LEU A 483 -12.57 15.57 -11.30
C LEU A 483 -12.00 16.56 -10.27
N ARG A 484 -12.25 17.88 -10.39
CA ARG A 484 -11.93 18.81 -9.28
C ARG A 484 -13.04 18.95 -8.24
N ALA A 485 -14.28 18.56 -8.58
CA ALA A 485 -15.41 18.51 -7.66
C ALA A 485 -15.48 17.20 -6.82
N VAL A 486 -14.57 16.23 -7.03
CA VAL A 486 -14.70 14.87 -6.49
C VAL A 486 -13.84 14.60 -5.25
N SER A 487 -12.95 15.51 -4.86
CA SER A 487 -12.27 15.41 -3.55
C SER A 487 -13.20 15.68 -2.37
N PHE A 488 -14.38 16.28 -2.59
CA PHE A 488 -15.36 16.60 -1.56
C PHE A 488 -16.71 15.89 -1.70
N ASP A 489 -16.95 15.13 -2.78
CA ASP A 489 -18.24 14.46 -3.05
C ASP A 489 -18.07 12.95 -3.27
N LEU A 490 -17.35 12.34 -2.33
CA LEU A 490 -16.65 11.05 -2.44
C LEU A 490 -17.57 9.82 -2.27
N HIS A 491 -18.85 9.90 -2.65
CA HIS A 491 -19.79 8.78 -2.56
C HIS A 491 -20.49 8.37 -3.85
N ALA A 492 -20.45 9.19 -4.91
CA ALA A 492 -21.32 8.95 -6.07
C ALA A 492 -20.62 8.56 -7.39
N LYS A 493 -19.29 8.69 -7.54
CA LYS A 493 -18.61 8.44 -8.83
C LYS A 493 -17.30 7.66 -8.71
N VAL A 494 -17.42 6.38 -8.34
CA VAL A 494 -16.37 5.35 -8.44
C VAL A 494 -16.37 4.76 -9.86
N VAL A 495 -15.94 5.54 -10.85
CA VAL A 495 -15.78 5.09 -12.23
C VAL A 495 -14.49 5.72 -12.74
N ASN A 496 -13.45 4.92 -12.98
CA ASN A 496 -12.28 5.14 -13.86
C ASN A 496 -10.99 4.42 -13.43
N LEU A 497 -10.83 3.98 -12.18
CA LEU A 497 -9.69 3.12 -11.79
C LEU A 497 -9.98 1.63 -12.00
N ARG A 498 -11.25 1.23 -12.12
CA ARG A 498 -11.65 -0.13 -12.50
C ARG A 498 -11.03 -0.54 -13.84
N ASP A 499 -10.97 0.40 -14.79
CA ASP A 499 -10.43 0.16 -16.13
C ASP A 499 -8.90 0.25 -16.19
N PHE A 500 -8.26 0.99 -15.26
CA PHE A 500 -6.80 1.10 -15.17
C PHE A 500 -6.15 -0.05 -14.36
N VAL A 501 -6.86 -0.58 -13.35
CA VAL A 501 -6.35 -1.56 -12.38
C VAL A 501 -6.87 -2.98 -12.67
N GLY A 502 -7.99 -3.10 -13.41
CA GLY A 502 -8.75 -4.35 -13.62
C GLY A 502 -9.18 -5.01 -12.31
N TYR A 503 -9.49 -4.19 -11.32
CA TYR A 503 -9.89 -4.63 -9.98
C TYR A 503 -11.41 -4.77 -9.92
N LYS A 504 -11.94 -5.94 -9.52
CA LYS A 504 -13.39 -6.19 -9.49
C LYS A 504 -14.15 -5.29 -8.48
N GLN A 505 -13.50 -4.77 -7.42
CA GLN A 505 -14.04 -3.78 -6.46
C GLN A 505 -12.91 -3.17 -5.58
N ILE A 506 -12.69 -1.84 -5.59
CA ILE A 506 -11.74 -1.13 -4.69
C ILE A 506 -12.52 -0.51 -3.54
N SER A 507 -12.08 -0.72 -2.30
CA SER A 507 -12.64 -0.04 -1.13
C SER A 507 -12.10 1.40 -0.98
N PRO A 508 -12.86 2.34 -0.37
CA PRO A 508 -12.38 3.72 -0.17
C PRO A 508 -11.03 3.84 0.57
N PRO A 509 -10.69 3.01 1.59
CA PRO A 509 -9.36 3.04 2.20
C PRO A 509 -8.25 2.53 1.27
N GLU A 510 -8.50 1.49 0.47
CA GLU A 510 -7.56 1.04 -0.56
C GLU A 510 -7.34 2.11 -1.63
N TRP A 511 -8.37 2.89 -1.95
CA TRP A 511 -8.24 4.05 -2.82
C TRP A 511 -7.29 5.10 -2.26
N TYR A 512 -7.45 5.47 -0.99
CA TYR A 512 -6.55 6.41 -0.32
C TYR A 512 -5.10 5.87 -0.34
N PHE A 513 -4.92 4.59 -0.04
CA PHE A 513 -3.61 3.93 -0.12
C PHE A 513 -2.99 4.00 -1.52
N LEU A 514 -3.79 3.74 -2.57
CA LEU A 514 -3.37 3.83 -3.96
C LEU A 514 -2.89 5.24 -4.33
N ILE A 515 -3.68 6.26 -4.01
CA ILE A 515 -3.38 7.65 -4.36
C ILE A 515 -2.21 8.21 -3.54
N GLU A 516 -2.14 7.91 -2.24
CA GLU A 516 -1.19 8.57 -1.32
C GLU A 516 0.12 7.81 -1.11
N ASP A 517 0.17 6.52 -1.46
CA ASP A 517 1.35 5.70 -1.23
C ASP A 517 1.89 5.05 -2.49
N ILE A 518 1.02 4.57 -3.36
CA ILE A 518 1.45 3.82 -4.54
C ILE A 518 1.81 4.78 -5.66
N PHE A 519 0.91 5.71 -6.02
CA PHE A 519 1.20 6.66 -7.07
C PHE A 519 2.18 7.75 -6.63
N CYS A 520 3.10 8.11 -7.51
CA CYS A 520 4.15 9.08 -7.27
C CYS A 520 4.47 9.87 -8.53
N GLU A 521 5.21 10.97 -8.39
CA GLU A 521 5.64 11.78 -9.53
C GLU A 521 6.64 11.03 -10.42
N GLU A 522 6.73 11.47 -11.68
CA GLU A 522 7.64 10.93 -12.69
C GLU A 522 8.26 12.06 -13.52
N SER A 523 9.44 11.79 -14.09
CA SER A 523 10.05 12.72 -15.03
C SER A 523 9.31 12.78 -16.37
N THR A 524 9.15 13.99 -16.89
CA THR A 524 8.62 14.26 -18.23
C THR A 524 9.39 13.53 -19.33
N LYS A 525 10.70 13.34 -19.18
CA LYS A 525 11.53 12.62 -20.15
C LYS A 525 11.20 11.12 -20.21
N VAL A 526 10.89 10.48 -19.08
CA VAL A 526 10.35 9.11 -19.05
C VAL A 526 9.01 9.08 -19.79
N VAL A 527 8.06 9.96 -19.44
CA VAL A 527 6.73 10.02 -20.09
C VAL A 527 6.86 10.17 -21.61
N LEU A 528 7.76 11.05 -22.05
CA LEU A 528 8.07 11.25 -23.47
C LEU A 528 8.56 9.98 -24.17
N GLN A 529 9.42 9.20 -23.51
CA GLN A 529 9.94 7.96 -24.07
C GLN A 529 8.82 6.93 -24.25
N PHE A 530 7.91 6.80 -23.28
CA PHE A 530 6.72 5.97 -23.39
C PHE A 530 5.79 6.42 -24.53
N LEU A 531 5.54 7.74 -24.66
CA LEU A 531 4.73 8.30 -25.75
C LEU A 531 5.36 8.05 -27.13
N ARG A 532 6.68 8.21 -27.26
CA ARG A 532 7.40 7.90 -28.51
C ARG A 532 7.26 6.43 -28.90
N SER A 533 7.39 5.51 -27.93
CA SER A 533 7.17 4.08 -28.19
C SER A 533 5.73 3.78 -28.65
N GLN A 534 4.74 4.45 -28.07
CA GLN A 534 3.33 4.29 -28.47
C GLN A 534 3.02 4.81 -29.88
N LEU A 535 3.72 5.86 -30.31
CA LEU A 535 3.55 6.45 -31.63
C LEU A 535 4.41 5.77 -32.70
N SER A 536 5.39 4.95 -32.30
CA SER A 536 6.23 4.18 -33.21
C SER A 536 5.40 3.15 -33.98
N GLN A 537 5.46 3.21 -35.31
CA GLN A 537 4.84 2.20 -36.17
C GLN A 537 5.54 0.84 -36.08
N ASP A 538 6.83 0.85 -35.70
CA ASP A 538 7.70 -0.30 -35.68
C ASP A 538 7.55 -1.17 -34.42
N ARG A 539 6.60 -0.80 -33.52
CA ARG A 539 6.38 -1.50 -32.23
C ARG A 539 7.66 -1.63 -31.41
N SER A 540 8.45 -0.56 -31.40
CA SER A 540 9.75 -0.52 -30.74
C SER A 540 9.74 0.38 -29.50
N PHE A 541 10.59 0.04 -28.53
CA PHE A 541 10.94 0.87 -27.40
C PHE A 541 12.40 1.29 -27.54
N LEU A 542 12.60 2.52 -28.03
CA LEU A 542 13.92 3.07 -28.28
C LEU A 542 14.50 3.74 -27.02
N SER A 543 15.82 3.77 -26.91
CA SER A 543 16.51 4.68 -26.00
C SER A 543 16.12 6.14 -26.31
N TYR A 544 16.31 7.02 -25.33
CA TYR A 544 15.83 8.40 -25.43
C TYR A 544 16.48 9.18 -26.58
N ASP A 545 17.72 8.84 -26.92
CA ASP A 545 18.48 9.35 -28.06
C ASP A 545 18.17 8.63 -29.39
N GLY A 546 17.35 7.56 -29.35
CA GLY A 546 16.95 6.76 -30.51
C GLY A 546 18.00 5.77 -31.01
N THR A 547 19.12 5.61 -30.31
CA THR A 547 20.28 4.86 -30.82
C THR A 547 20.28 3.36 -30.45
N LEU A 548 19.50 2.95 -29.46
CA LEU A 548 19.26 1.56 -29.06
C LEU A 548 17.79 1.22 -29.25
N ASP A 549 17.51 0.07 -29.87
CA ASP A 549 16.18 -0.52 -29.87
C ASP A 549 16.14 -1.67 -28.85
N TYR A 550 15.62 -1.39 -27.66
CA TYR A 550 15.54 -2.38 -26.60
C TYR A 550 14.60 -3.53 -26.96
N THR A 551 13.56 -3.28 -27.74
CA THR A 551 12.62 -4.31 -28.18
C THR A 551 13.31 -5.29 -29.12
N ALA A 552 14.02 -4.79 -30.14
CA ALA A 552 14.75 -5.63 -31.08
C ALA A 552 15.90 -6.43 -30.43
N LEU A 553 16.52 -5.87 -29.38
CA LEU A 553 17.62 -6.53 -28.66
C LEU A 553 17.15 -7.67 -27.76
N GLN A 554 15.85 -7.77 -27.43
CA GLN A 554 15.33 -8.83 -26.56
C GLN A 554 15.61 -10.26 -27.05
N LYS A 555 15.80 -10.45 -28.36
CA LYS A 555 16.25 -11.74 -28.94
C LYS A 555 17.57 -12.25 -28.35
N ASN A 556 18.38 -11.34 -27.77
CA ASN A 556 19.64 -11.66 -27.13
C ASN A 556 19.49 -12.10 -25.66
N LEU A 557 18.29 -12.05 -25.08
CA LEU A 557 18.06 -12.40 -23.68
C LEU A 557 18.38 -13.88 -23.41
N GLN A 558 19.51 -14.12 -22.74
CA GLN A 558 19.94 -15.47 -22.33
C GLN A 558 19.50 -15.84 -20.91
N ILE A 559 19.02 -14.86 -20.13
CA ILE A 559 18.58 -15.09 -18.75
C ILE A 559 17.18 -15.74 -18.76
N PRO A 560 16.94 -16.80 -17.94
CA PRO A 560 15.62 -17.40 -17.80
C PRO A 560 14.54 -16.37 -17.46
N LEU A 561 13.41 -16.41 -18.16
CA LEU A 561 12.29 -15.49 -17.99
C LEU A 561 11.01 -16.21 -17.56
N PHE A 562 10.45 -15.80 -16.44
CA PHE A 562 9.08 -16.12 -16.04
C PHE A 562 8.18 -14.92 -16.30
N SER A 563 7.33 -15.00 -17.31
CA SER A 563 6.32 -13.98 -17.61
C SER A 563 4.98 -14.31 -16.96
N VAL A 564 4.42 -13.34 -16.23
CA VAL A 564 3.08 -13.43 -15.65
C VAL A 564 2.19 -12.40 -16.33
N LEU A 565 1.12 -12.86 -16.96
CA LEU A 565 0.19 -12.06 -17.77
C LEU A 565 -1.15 -11.88 -17.04
N GLY A 566 -1.81 -10.75 -17.29
CA GLY A 566 -3.18 -10.51 -16.86
C GLY A 566 -4.13 -10.67 -18.05
N SER A 567 -5.08 -11.60 -17.99
CA SER A 567 -6.02 -11.83 -19.10
C SER A 567 -7.04 -10.71 -19.29
N VAL A 568 -7.22 -9.86 -18.27
CA VAL A 568 -8.06 -8.64 -18.35
C VAL A 568 -7.24 -7.35 -18.27
N ASP A 569 -5.93 -7.44 -18.51
CA ASP A 569 -5.03 -6.28 -18.57
C ASP A 569 -5.31 -5.45 -19.84
N LYS A 570 -5.73 -4.20 -19.64
CA LYS A 570 -6.00 -3.22 -20.71
C LYS A 570 -4.80 -2.33 -21.03
N VAL A 571 -3.78 -2.32 -20.17
CA VAL A 571 -2.55 -1.54 -20.34
C VAL A 571 -1.56 -2.34 -21.17
N VAL A 572 -1.41 -3.63 -20.85
CA VAL A 572 -0.56 -4.58 -21.57
C VAL A 572 -1.40 -5.81 -21.92
N PRO A 573 -2.20 -5.76 -23.01
CA PRO A 573 -3.00 -6.90 -23.42
C PRO A 573 -2.10 -8.10 -23.73
N SER A 574 -2.40 -9.25 -23.13
CA SER A 574 -1.61 -10.49 -23.24
C SER A 574 -1.33 -10.90 -24.69
N GLU A 575 -2.34 -10.79 -25.55
CA GLU A 575 -2.28 -11.02 -27.00
C GLU A 575 -1.18 -10.23 -27.74
N THR A 576 -0.71 -9.11 -27.17
CA THR A 576 0.32 -8.27 -27.79
C THR A 576 1.74 -8.71 -27.50
N ILE A 577 1.96 -9.55 -26.48
CA ILE A 577 3.31 -9.91 -26.00
C ILE A 577 3.53 -11.43 -25.92
N GLU A 578 2.47 -12.24 -25.89
CA GLU A 578 2.58 -13.69 -25.70
C GLU A 578 3.43 -14.37 -26.78
N ASN A 579 3.23 -14.02 -28.05
CA ASN A 579 4.01 -14.56 -29.16
C ASN A 579 5.50 -14.17 -29.06
N ASP A 580 5.79 -12.92 -28.75
CA ASP A 580 7.16 -12.44 -28.60
C ASP A 580 7.87 -13.13 -27.43
N LEU A 581 7.15 -13.34 -26.32
CA LEU A 581 7.67 -14.03 -25.14
C LEU A 581 7.94 -15.52 -25.42
N ALA A 582 7.04 -16.18 -26.15
CA ALA A 582 7.19 -17.58 -26.55
C ALA A 582 8.37 -17.79 -27.52
N ALA A 583 8.73 -16.76 -28.29
CA ALA A 583 9.85 -16.80 -29.23
C ALA A 583 11.23 -16.61 -28.57
N LEU A 584 11.31 -16.29 -27.28
CA LEU A 584 12.58 -16.08 -26.58
C LEU A 584 13.35 -17.41 -26.42
N PRO A 585 14.70 -17.38 -26.53
CA PRO A 585 15.49 -18.58 -26.82
C PRO A 585 15.69 -19.55 -25.64
N HIS A 586 15.39 -19.13 -24.41
CA HIS A 586 15.80 -19.88 -23.21
C HIS A 586 14.79 -20.98 -22.82
N LYS A 587 15.27 -22.22 -22.66
CA LYS A 587 14.43 -23.41 -22.42
C LYS A 587 13.65 -23.39 -21.10
N LYS A 588 14.16 -22.69 -20.09
CA LYS A 588 13.48 -22.54 -18.79
C LYS A 588 12.48 -21.37 -18.75
N ASN A 589 12.17 -20.76 -19.90
CA ASN A 589 11.15 -19.73 -19.95
C ASN A 589 9.78 -20.30 -19.60
N LYS A 590 8.99 -19.54 -18.84
CA LYS A 590 7.63 -19.92 -18.43
C LYS A 590 6.70 -18.74 -18.61
N ILE A 591 5.50 -19.00 -19.11
CA ILE A 591 4.43 -18.01 -19.23
C ILE A 591 3.23 -18.52 -18.43
N LEU A 592 2.68 -17.68 -17.55
CA LEU A 592 1.42 -17.92 -16.86
C LEU A 592 0.49 -16.74 -17.06
N SER A 593 -0.82 -16.99 -16.96
CA SER A 593 -1.85 -15.97 -17.09
C SER A 593 -2.89 -16.11 -15.98
N TYR A 594 -3.33 -14.98 -15.43
CA TYR A 594 -4.36 -14.91 -14.40
C TYR A 594 -5.49 -13.97 -14.82
N GLU A 595 -6.71 -14.25 -14.34
CA GLU A 595 -7.89 -13.38 -14.57
C GLU A 595 -7.83 -12.10 -13.71
N GLN A 596 -6.82 -11.27 -13.95
CA GLN A 596 -6.55 -10.01 -13.26
C GLN A 596 -6.08 -8.94 -14.25
N GLY A 597 -6.30 -7.68 -13.89
CA GLY A 597 -5.78 -6.55 -14.65
C GLY A 597 -4.38 -6.14 -14.23
N HIS A 598 -3.91 -5.04 -14.83
CA HIS A 598 -2.53 -4.59 -14.75
C HIS A 598 -1.96 -4.51 -13.33
N LEU A 599 -2.70 -3.87 -12.41
CA LEU A 599 -2.32 -3.75 -11.00
C LEU A 599 -3.00 -4.82 -10.14
N GLY A 600 -4.18 -5.30 -10.50
CA GLY A 600 -4.89 -6.32 -9.72
C GLY A 600 -4.07 -7.58 -9.45
N ILE A 601 -3.20 -7.96 -10.39
CA ILE A 601 -2.35 -9.15 -10.30
C ILE A 601 -1.33 -9.11 -9.15
N VAL A 602 -0.91 -7.91 -8.70
CA VAL A 602 0.01 -7.74 -7.56
C VAL A 602 -0.71 -7.38 -6.25
N PHE A 603 -2.03 -7.18 -6.28
CA PHE A 603 -2.85 -6.83 -5.11
C PHE A 603 -3.82 -7.90 -4.65
N HIS A 604 -4.39 -8.67 -5.58
CA HIS A 604 -5.43 -9.65 -5.29
C HIS A 604 -4.80 -10.86 -4.59
N MET A 605 -4.91 -10.93 -3.26
CA MET A 605 -4.17 -11.88 -2.43
C MET A 605 -4.25 -13.35 -2.89
N PRO A 606 -5.41 -13.90 -3.30
CA PRO A 606 -5.45 -15.27 -3.85
C PRO A 606 -4.53 -15.46 -5.05
N VAL A 607 -4.50 -14.50 -5.98
CA VAL A 607 -3.63 -14.54 -7.17
C VAL A 607 -2.18 -14.31 -6.79
N VAL A 608 -1.90 -13.38 -5.87
CA VAL A 608 -0.55 -13.15 -5.36
C VAL A 608 0.03 -14.43 -4.75
N LYS A 609 -0.75 -15.16 -3.95
CA LYS A 609 -0.32 -16.42 -3.33
C LYS A 609 0.00 -17.49 -4.36
N GLU A 610 -0.91 -17.71 -5.31
CA GLU A 610 -0.74 -18.69 -6.37
C GLU A 610 0.46 -18.33 -7.26
N MET A 611 0.54 -17.08 -7.71
CA MET A 611 1.66 -16.55 -8.49
C MET A 611 3.00 -16.70 -7.75
N CYS A 612 3.07 -16.36 -6.46
CA CYS A 612 4.31 -16.49 -5.69
C CYS A 612 4.71 -17.96 -5.47
N SER A 613 3.73 -18.87 -5.33
CA SER A 613 3.99 -20.31 -5.28
C SER A 613 4.58 -20.82 -6.59
N GLU A 614 4.05 -20.36 -7.72
CA GLU A 614 4.58 -20.72 -9.04
C GLU A 614 5.98 -20.14 -9.27
N ILE A 615 6.21 -18.89 -8.85
CA ILE A 615 7.53 -18.24 -8.87
C ILE A 615 8.54 -19.05 -8.03
N ASP A 616 8.19 -19.45 -6.81
CA ASP A 616 9.06 -20.26 -5.94
C ASP A 616 9.43 -21.60 -6.60
N SER A 617 8.44 -22.29 -7.16
CA SER A 617 8.64 -23.55 -7.88
C SER A 617 9.60 -23.38 -9.07
N TRP A 618 9.42 -22.32 -9.85
CA TRP A 618 10.28 -22.01 -10.98
C TRP A 618 11.70 -21.64 -10.54
N ILE A 619 11.86 -20.81 -9.51
CA ILE A 619 13.18 -20.42 -8.96
C ILE A 619 13.97 -21.66 -8.51
N LYS A 620 13.32 -22.60 -7.82
CA LYS A 620 13.94 -23.88 -7.42
C LYS A 620 14.36 -24.74 -8.62
N GLY A 621 13.62 -24.68 -9.73
CA GLY A 621 13.95 -25.35 -10.99
C GLY A 621 15.07 -24.67 -11.80
N LEU A 622 15.54 -23.48 -11.41
CA LEU A 622 16.65 -22.83 -12.10
C LEU A 622 17.98 -23.57 -11.89
N ASP A 623 18.13 -24.29 -10.79
CA ASP A 623 19.35 -25.03 -10.46
C ASP A 623 19.34 -26.49 -10.98
N SER A 624 18.17 -27.03 -11.36
CA SER A 624 18.08 -28.38 -11.93
C SER A 624 18.58 -28.39 -13.39
N THR A 625 19.55 -29.25 -13.70
CA THR A 625 20.14 -29.45 -15.03
C THR A 625 19.15 -29.90 -16.08
#